data_AF-A0A819P808-F1
#
_entry.id   AF-A0A819P808-F1
#
_cell.length_a   1.000
_cell.length_b   1.000
_cell.length_c   1.000
_cell.angle_alpha   90.00
_cell.angle_beta   90.00
_cell.angle_gamma   90.00
#
_symmetry.space_group_name_H-M   'P 1'
#
loop_
_entity.id
_entity.type
_entity.pdbx_description
1 polymer ?
#
loop_
_entity_poly.entity_id
_entity_poly.type
_entity_poly.pdbx_seq_one_letter_code
_entity_poly.pdbx_strand_id
1 'polypeptide(L)'
;MAKAQIDVNLTFVNLDGVSKINNEQQTSYVEPLLISENKCEKLKSCQHHICDLICHVGECPHCDQLIKQTCLSHGIEREVLCSNETGGIKTFSCGEPCGKLLSCGHHKCTKTCHDGPYPDCLFLPENCNTCACGKTIMDNQQRSSCIDSLPTCEKLCEKISSYGPINDHHQCSAQCHNGPCPPCNKQSIQCHCGQSSKSTAQALSINLNKPPPSTIAYTNFLVSYARRYLQRVRVIEEAFKNLVKLTTRYGHPSHHQNHDDASKLACPILPTHVDEARFIHELASFYSLQ
;
A
#
# COMPACT_ATOMS: atom_id res chain seq x y z
N MET A 1 -2.78 -53.10 44.15
CA MET A 1 -2.09 -52.40 43.05
C MET A 1 -2.50 -53.07 41.75
N ALA A 2 -3.52 -52.52 41.09
CA ALA A 2 -4.02 -53.00 39.80
C ALA A 2 -3.67 -51.91 38.78
N LYS A 3 -2.93 -52.25 37.73
CA LYS A 3 -2.75 -51.38 36.57
C LYS A 3 -3.45 -52.03 35.39
N ALA A 4 -4.51 -51.34 34.97
CA ALA A 4 -5.36 -51.66 33.85
C ALA A 4 -4.57 -51.57 32.54
N GLN A 5 -4.84 -52.53 31.67
CA GLN A 5 -4.41 -52.56 30.28
C GLN A 5 -5.45 -51.80 29.48
N ILE A 6 -5.07 -50.65 28.90
CA ILE A 6 -5.93 -49.87 28.01
C ILE A 6 -5.68 -50.40 26.60
N ASP A 7 -6.62 -51.21 26.11
CA ASP A 7 -6.75 -51.53 24.69
C ASP A 7 -7.24 -50.28 23.96
N VAL A 8 -6.42 -49.71 23.09
CA VAL A 8 -6.87 -48.73 22.10
C VAL A 8 -7.05 -49.45 20.77
N ASN A 9 -8.31 -49.76 20.51
CA ASN A 9 -8.82 -50.40 19.31
C ASN A 9 -8.74 -49.38 18.15
N LEU A 10 -7.74 -49.51 17.28
CA LEU A 10 -7.67 -48.73 16.03
C LEU A 10 -8.31 -49.54 14.90
N THR A 11 -9.54 -49.17 14.56
CA THR A 11 -10.29 -49.64 13.40
C THR A 11 -9.56 -49.24 12.11
N PHE A 12 -9.08 -50.23 11.36
CA PHE A 12 -8.58 -50.06 10.00
C PHE A 12 -9.76 -49.98 9.03
N VAL A 13 -9.90 -48.87 8.31
CA VAL A 13 -10.73 -48.79 7.11
C VAL A 13 -9.90 -49.36 5.95
N ASN A 14 -10.26 -50.55 5.49
CA ASN A 14 -9.73 -51.12 4.26
C ASN A 14 -10.54 -50.60 3.07
N LEU A 15 -9.84 -50.06 2.06
CA LEU A 15 -10.38 -49.88 0.71
C LEU A 15 -9.53 -50.74 -0.24
N ASP A 16 -10.23 -51.72 -0.80
CA ASP A 16 -9.93 -52.76 -1.78
C ASP A 16 -8.75 -52.61 -2.75
N GLY A 17 -8.07 -53.74 -3.03
CA GLY A 17 -7.29 -53.91 -4.27
C GLY A 17 -6.19 -54.99 -4.29
N VAL A 18 -6.56 -56.28 -4.31
CA VAL A 18 -5.91 -57.45 -4.98
C VAL A 18 -4.37 -57.39 -5.23
N SER A 19 -3.54 -58.28 -4.68
CA SER A 19 -3.21 -59.59 -5.26
C SER A 19 -2.22 -60.37 -4.39
N LYS A 20 -2.36 -61.71 -4.42
CA LYS A 20 -1.48 -62.69 -3.77
C LYS A 20 -0.09 -62.70 -4.42
N ILE A 21 0.96 -62.73 -3.61
CA ILE A 21 2.19 -63.47 -3.89
C ILE A 21 2.61 -64.22 -2.62
N ASN A 22 2.72 -65.54 -2.74
CA ASN A 22 3.45 -66.38 -1.80
C ASN A 22 4.94 -66.11 -2.03
N ASN A 23 5.77 -65.92 -1.01
CA ASN A 23 6.82 -66.89 -0.67
C ASN A 23 7.67 -66.47 0.54
N GLU A 24 8.07 -67.49 1.30
CA GLU A 24 9.35 -67.64 2.00
C GLU A 24 9.84 -66.55 2.99
N GLN A 25 9.77 -66.94 4.27
CA GLN A 25 10.80 -66.75 5.29
C GLN A 25 11.91 -65.73 4.97
N GLN A 26 11.72 -64.49 5.40
CA GLN A 26 12.85 -63.67 5.80
C GLN A 26 12.44 -62.80 6.98
N THR A 27 12.48 -63.41 8.17
CA THR A 27 12.66 -62.65 9.41
C THR A 27 14.05 -62.01 9.34
N SER A 28 14.17 -60.88 8.66
CA SER A 28 15.32 -60.02 8.81
C SER A 28 15.23 -59.41 10.20
N TYR A 29 16.10 -59.89 11.08
CA TYR A 29 16.41 -59.18 12.32
C TYR A 29 16.88 -57.79 11.93
N VAL A 30 16.01 -56.79 12.06
CA VAL A 30 16.43 -55.39 12.03
C VAL A 30 17.20 -55.17 13.32
N GLU A 31 18.53 -55.14 13.22
CA GLU A 31 19.38 -54.71 14.34
C GLU A 31 18.82 -53.37 14.86
N PRO A 32 18.61 -53.22 16.18
CA PRO A 32 18.28 -51.92 16.72
C PRO A 32 19.47 -51.02 16.42
N LEU A 33 19.28 -50.07 15.49
CA LEU A 33 20.28 -49.05 15.19
C LEU A 33 20.70 -48.45 16.52
N LEU A 34 21.96 -48.67 16.89
CA LEU A 34 22.55 -48.14 18.12
C LEU A 34 22.63 -46.62 17.96
N ILE A 35 21.54 -45.95 18.33
CA ILE A 35 21.49 -44.52 18.46
C ILE A 35 22.27 -44.20 19.74
N SER A 36 23.43 -43.59 19.59
CA SER A 36 24.25 -43.14 20.73
C SER A 36 23.44 -42.22 21.65
N GLU A 37 23.61 -42.36 22.97
CA GLU A 37 22.99 -41.45 23.96
C GLU A 37 23.60 -40.03 23.93
N ASN A 38 24.60 -39.80 23.07
CA ASN A 38 25.22 -38.49 22.90
C ASN A 38 24.29 -37.53 22.15
N LYS A 39 24.51 -36.23 22.35
CA LYS A 39 23.86 -35.19 21.55
C LYS A 39 24.29 -35.31 20.08
N CYS A 40 23.39 -34.95 19.17
CA CYS A 40 23.64 -35.01 17.73
C CYS A 40 24.77 -34.07 17.30
N GLU A 41 24.84 -32.86 17.86
CA GLU A 41 25.87 -31.83 17.62
C GLU A 41 26.03 -31.34 16.15
N LYS A 42 25.30 -31.94 15.20
CA LYS A 42 25.19 -31.47 13.81
C LYS A 42 24.42 -30.15 13.75
N LEU A 43 24.64 -29.35 12.72
CA LEU A 43 23.84 -28.15 12.48
C LEU A 43 22.39 -28.53 12.11
N LYS A 44 21.42 -27.79 12.65
CA LYS A 44 20.03 -27.81 12.19
C LYS A 44 19.97 -27.32 10.74
N SER A 45 18.84 -27.54 10.06
CA SER A 45 18.66 -27.14 8.65
C SER A 45 18.90 -25.65 8.37
N CYS A 46 18.82 -24.80 9.41
CA CYS A 46 19.08 -23.37 9.31
C CYS A 46 20.57 -23.04 9.16
N GLN A 47 21.50 -23.98 9.39
CA GLN A 47 22.96 -23.80 9.35
C GLN A 47 23.56 -22.80 10.38
N HIS A 48 22.73 -22.21 11.25
CA HIS A 48 23.16 -21.25 12.27
C HIS A 48 23.07 -21.78 13.70
N HIS A 49 22.34 -22.87 13.92
CA HIS A 49 22.09 -23.44 15.25
C HIS A 49 22.42 -24.93 15.28
N ILE A 50 22.95 -25.39 16.42
CA ILE A 50 23.32 -26.78 16.66
C ILE A 50 22.09 -27.60 17.07
N CYS A 51 22.01 -28.83 16.59
CA CYS A 51 21.01 -29.80 16.98
C CYS A 51 21.23 -30.23 18.43
N ASP A 52 20.25 -29.92 19.26
CA ASP A 52 20.22 -30.18 20.71
C ASP A 52 19.56 -31.50 21.08
N LEU A 53 19.02 -32.22 20.08
CA LEU A 53 18.50 -33.57 20.24
C LEU A 53 19.62 -34.56 20.52
N ILE A 54 19.26 -35.67 21.17
CA ILE A 54 20.07 -36.89 21.15
C ILE A 54 20.32 -37.33 19.71
N CYS A 55 21.31 -38.20 19.49
CA CYS A 55 21.52 -38.78 18.17
C CYS A 55 20.18 -39.30 17.64
N HIS A 56 19.94 -39.10 16.35
CA HIS A 56 18.69 -39.47 15.72
C HIS A 56 19.00 -39.95 14.31
N VAL A 57 18.07 -40.71 13.74
CA VAL A 57 18.14 -41.17 12.36
C VAL A 57 17.45 -40.13 11.47
N GLY A 58 18.01 -39.87 10.29
CA GLY A 58 17.48 -38.88 9.35
C GLY A 58 18.05 -37.47 9.54
N GLU A 59 17.44 -36.50 8.84
CA GLU A 59 17.88 -35.09 8.84
C GLU A 59 17.55 -34.40 10.16
N CYS A 60 18.37 -33.40 10.53
CA CYS A 60 18.11 -32.60 11.72
C CYS A 60 16.86 -31.72 11.53
N PRO A 61 16.07 -31.49 12.59
CA PRO A 61 14.85 -30.70 12.49
C PRO A 61 15.13 -29.25 12.10
N HIS A 62 14.08 -28.58 11.62
CA HIS A 62 14.09 -27.14 11.40
C HIS A 62 14.30 -26.37 12.71
N CYS A 63 14.80 -25.14 12.58
CA CYS A 63 14.99 -24.28 13.72
C CYS A 63 13.66 -23.66 14.17
N ASP A 64 13.45 -23.62 15.48
CA ASP A 64 12.28 -23.07 16.17
C ASP A 64 12.57 -21.72 16.85
N GLN A 65 13.79 -21.22 16.70
CA GLN A 65 14.22 -19.97 17.32
C GLN A 65 13.62 -18.77 16.57
N LEU A 66 13.04 -17.83 17.33
CA LEU A 66 12.65 -16.52 16.82
C LEU A 66 13.86 -15.58 16.82
N ILE A 67 14.11 -14.94 15.70
CA ILE A 67 15.17 -13.94 15.55
C ILE A 67 14.56 -12.55 15.36
N LYS A 68 15.15 -11.57 16.04
CA LYS A 68 14.78 -10.16 15.91
C LYS A 68 15.47 -9.53 14.72
N GLN A 69 14.69 -8.79 13.93
CA GLN A 69 15.18 -8.03 12.78
C GLN A 69 14.71 -6.59 12.85
N THR A 70 15.59 -5.65 12.51
CA THR A 70 15.29 -4.21 12.52
C THR A 70 15.26 -3.64 11.10
N CYS A 71 14.30 -2.77 10.83
CA CYS A 71 14.18 -2.13 9.53
C CYS A 71 15.39 -1.25 9.23
N LEU A 72 15.95 -1.37 8.02
CA LEU A 72 17.11 -0.62 7.55
C LEU A 72 16.95 0.90 7.67
N SER A 73 15.71 1.40 7.49
CA SER A 73 15.43 2.83 7.39
C SER A 73 14.64 3.44 8.54
N HIS A 74 13.77 2.66 9.18
CA HIS A 74 12.74 3.19 10.08
C HIS A 74 12.84 2.71 11.53
N GLY A 75 13.77 1.79 11.85
CA GLY A 75 13.90 1.25 13.21
C GLY A 75 12.75 0.33 13.65
N ILE A 76 11.82 0.00 12.75
CA ILE A 76 10.73 -0.95 13.02
C ILE A 76 11.33 -2.33 13.28
N GLU A 77 10.93 -2.98 14.36
CA GLU A 77 11.38 -4.33 14.71
C GLU A 77 10.34 -5.38 14.31
N ARG A 78 10.81 -6.58 13.98
CA ARG A 78 9.97 -7.76 13.79
C ARG A 78 10.66 -9.01 14.32
N GLU A 79 9.87 -10.03 14.63
CA GLU A 79 10.37 -11.36 14.96
C GLU A 79 9.97 -12.33 13.85
N VAL A 80 10.93 -13.13 13.39
CA VAL A 80 10.72 -14.15 12.35
C VAL A 80 11.34 -15.47 12.81
N LEU A 81 10.79 -16.60 12.36
CA LEU A 81 11.40 -17.90 12.58
C LEU A 81 12.76 -17.97 11.88
N CYS A 82 13.74 -18.55 12.55
CA CYS A 82 15.04 -18.83 11.98
C CYS A 82 14.92 -19.92 10.91
N SER A 83 15.37 -19.61 9.71
CA SER A 83 15.50 -20.53 8.60
C SER A 83 16.89 -20.41 7.99
N ASN A 84 17.15 -21.14 6.90
CA ASN A 84 18.38 -20.96 6.14
C ASN A 84 18.49 -19.55 5.54
N GLU A 85 17.36 -18.91 5.21
CA GLU A 85 17.34 -17.58 4.58
C GLU A 85 17.32 -16.45 5.61
N THR A 86 16.69 -16.65 6.76
CA THR A 86 16.55 -15.59 7.78
C THR A 86 17.64 -15.69 8.84
N GLY A 87 18.21 -16.87 9.07
CA GLY A 87 19.28 -17.09 10.04
C GLY A 87 20.45 -16.13 9.83
N GLY A 88 20.91 -15.51 10.91
CA GLY A 88 21.99 -14.52 10.87
C GLY A 88 21.60 -13.14 10.34
N ILE A 89 20.43 -12.96 9.73
CA ILE A 89 19.98 -11.66 9.22
C ILE A 89 19.39 -10.83 10.36
N LYS A 90 20.01 -9.69 10.65
CA LYS A 90 19.57 -8.72 11.68
C LYS A 90 18.72 -7.58 11.14
N THR A 91 18.67 -7.38 9.84
CA THR A 91 18.00 -6.23 9.22
C THR A 91 17.08 -6.64 8.08
N PHE A 92 16.07 -5.81 7.80
CA PHE A 92 15.15 -6.06 6.68
C PHE A 92 14.68 -4.78 5.99
N SER A 93 14.24 -4.92 4.73
CA SER A 93 13.50 -3.88 4.03
C SER A 93 11.99 -4.01 4.30
N CYS A 94 11.37 -2.92 4.75
CA CYS A 94 9.93 -2.90 5.07
C CYS A 94 9.03 -2.58 3.86
N GLY A 95 9.60 -2.27 2.69
CA GLY A 95 8.83 -1.88 1.49
C GLY A 95 8.29 -0.45 1.49
N GLU A 96 8.34 0.28 2.60
CA GLU A 96 7.98 1.72 2.65
C GLU A 96 9.09 2.59 2.03
N PRO A 97 8.78 3.81 1.54
CA PRO A 97 9.79 4.77 1.10
C PRO A 97 10.82 5.03 2.20
N CYS A 98 12.11 5.04 1.85
CA CYS A 98 13.22 5.09 2.79
C CYS A 98 13.19 6.33 3.71
N GLY A 99 12.90 7.51 3.17
CA GLY A 99 12.69 8.73 3.96
C GLY A 99 13.90 9.30 4.71
N LYS A 100 15.07 8.64 4.69
CA LYS A 100 16.29 9.17 5.30
C LYS A 100 16.78 10.43 4.59
N LEU A 101 17.37 11.34 5.35
CA LEU A 101 17.95 12.58 4.84
C LEU A 101 19.20 12.26 3.99
N LEU A 102 19.25 12.80 2.77
CA LEU A 102 20.40 12.70 1.88
C LEU A 102 21.56 13.56 2.39
N SER A 103 22.76 13.33 1.86
CA SER A 103 23.99 14.05 2.20
C SER A 103 23.87 15.58 2.07
N CYS A 104 23.00 16.05 1.17
CA CYS A 104 22.71 17.48 1.00
C CYS A 104 22.01 18.15 2.20
N GLY A 105 21.52 17.39 3.18
CA GLY A 105 20.88 17.90 4.41
C GLY A 105 19.45 18.40 4.26
N HIS A 106 18.89 18.46 3.05
CA HIS A 106 17.56 19.07 2.80
C HIS A 106 16.54 18.11 2.17
N HIS A 107 17.01 17.15 1.37
CA HIS A 107 16.15 16.23 0.63
C HIS A 107 16.15 14.84 1.27
N LYS A 108 15.01 14.16 1.21
CA LYS A 108 14.85 12.79 1.70
C LYS A 108 14.96 11.78 0.56
N CYS A 109 15.49 10.60 0.84
CA CYS A 109 15.52 9.47 -0.09
C CYS A 109 14.09 9.01 -0.39
N THR A 110 13.74 8.96 -1.67
CA THR A 110 12.41 8.54 -2.17
C THR A 110 12.39 7.10 -2.66
N LYS A 111 13.54 6.41 -2.69
CA LYS A 111 13.61 4.98 -3.02
C LYS A 111 12.89 4.17 -1.95
N THR A 112 12.39 2.99 -2.32
CA THR A 112 11.93 1.98 -1.37
C THR A 112 13.04 1.69 -0.34
N CYS A 113 12.67 1.37 0.91
CA CYS A 113 13.60 0.96 1.95
C CYS A 113 14.61 -0.02 1.36
N HIS A 114 15.89 0.33 1.44
CA HIS A 114 16.93 -0.38 0.73
C HIS A 114 18.14 -0.54 1.63
N ASP A 115 18.94 -1.55 1.29
CA ASP A 115 20.31 -1.66 1.76
C ASP A 115 21.23 -1.05 0.69
N GLY A 116 22.39 -0.54 1.10
CA GLY A 116 23.34 0.10 0.19
C GLY A 116 23.28 1.64 0.14
N PRO A 117 24.06 2.25 -0.77
CA PRO A 117 24.33 3.68 -0.77
C PRO A 117 23.10 4.52 -1.11
N TYR A 118 23.00 5.68 -0.46
CA TYR A 118 21.98 6.68 -0.78
C TYR A 118 22.30 7.35 -2.11
N PRO A 119 21.29 7.62 -2.95
CA PRO A 119 21.50 8.39 -4.17
C PRO A 119 21.90 9.82 -3.84
N ASP A 120 22.69 10.44 -4.72
CA ASP A 120 22.97 11.86 -4.62
C ASP A 120 21.71 12.70 -4.79
N CYS A 121 21.73 13.90 -4.23
CA CYS A 121 20.64 14.83 -4.42
C CYS A 121 20.61 15.30 -5.87
N LEU A 122 19.50 15.02 -6.56
CA LEU A 122 19.28 15.40 -7.96
C LEU A 122 19.22 16.92 -8.17
N PHE A 123 19.02 17.69 -7.11
CA PHE A 123 18.94 19.14 -7.15
C PHE A 123 20.26 19.85 -6.83
N LEU A 124 21.34 19.10 -6.58
CA LEU A 124 22.67 19.71 -6.41
C LEU A 124 23.11 20.47 -7.67
N PRO A 125 23.93 21.53 -7.53
CA PRO A 125 24.39 22.30 -8.68
C PRO A 125 25.07 21.46 -9.77
N GLU A 126 25.90 20.51 -9.38
CA GLU A 126 26.57 19.58 -10.31
C GLU A 126 25.61 18.64 -11.07
N ASN A 127 24.42 18.38 -10.52
CA ASN A 127 23.43 17.45 -11.08
C ASN A 127 22.28 18.14 -11.83
N CYS A 128 22.28 19.48 -11.92
CA CYS A 128 21.11 20.25 -12.36
C CYS A 128 21.44 21.26 -13.46
N ASN A 129 21.80 20.80 -14.64
CA ASN A 129 22.10 21.64 -15.81
C ASN A 129 20.88 21.91 -16.72
N THR A 130 19.66 21.80 -16.19
CA THR A 130 18.44 22.01 -16.97
C THR A 130 17.54 23.02 -16.30
N CYS A 131 16.79 23.74 -17.13
CA CYS A 131 15.72 24.62 -16.70
C CYS A 131 14.73 23.85 -15.82
N ALA A 132 14.08 24.55 -14.87
CA ALA A 132 13.00 24.02 -14.04
C ALA A 132 11.86 23.33 -14.83
N CYS A 133 11.68 23.66 -16.11
CA CYS A 133 10.71 23.00 -16.99
C CYS A 133 11.24 21.73 -17.68
N GLY A 134 12.52 21.41 -17.55
CA GLY A 134 13.19 20.27 -18.18
C GLY A 134 13.45 20.41 -19.69
N LYS A 135 12.92 21.44 -20.36
CA LYS A 135 12.97 21.59 -21.83
C LYS A 135 14.23 22.28 -22.36
N THR A 136 15.13 22.76 -21.52
CA THR A 136 16.27 23.61 -21.95
C THR A 136 17.46 23.36 -21.05
N ILE A 137 18.61 22.99 -21.64
CA ILE A 137 19.88 22.86 -20.94
C ILE A 137 20.41 24.26 -20.66
N MET A 138 20.88 24.50 -19.44
CA MET A 138 21.29 25.81 -18.92
C MET A 138 22.60 25.63 -18.16
N ASP A 139 23.44 26.66 -18.17
CA ASP A 139 24.63 26.69 -17.32
C ASP A 139 24.20 26.93 -15.86
N ASN A 140 24.64 26.06 -14.95
CA ASN A 140 24.18 26.05 -13.56
C ASN A 140 25.10 26.85 -12.61
N GLN A 141 25.86 27.79 -13.16
CA GLN A 141 26.89 28.55 -12.43
C GLN A 141 26.36 29.45 -11.30
N GLN A 142 25.05 29.64 -11.17
CA GLN A 142 24.46 30.53 -10.16
C GLN A 142 23.96 29.83 -8.90
N ARG A 143 23.94 28.49 -8.86
CA ARG A 143 23.46 27.75 -7.68
C ARG A 143 24.63 27.29 -6.82
N SER A 144 24.56 27.64 -5.54
CA SER A 144 25.50 27.23 -4.50
C SER A 144 24.98 26.02 -3.70
N SER A 145 23.66 25.80 -3.72
CA SER A 145 23.01 24.77 -2.92
C SER A 145 21.83 24.11 -3.65
N CYS A 146 21.41 22.95 -3.15
CA CYS A 146 20.26 22.22 -3.69
C CYS A 146 18.89 22.86 -3.40
N ILE A 147 18.83 23.86 -2.50
CA ILE A 147 17.61 24.59 -2.16
C ILE A 147 17.51 25.93 -2.89
N ASP A 148 18.59 26.36 -3.56
CA ASP A 148 18.56 27.54 -4.41
C ASP A 148 17.58 27.33 -5.57
N SER A 149 16.90 28.40 -5.97
CA SER A 149 15.92 28.35 -7.05
C SER A 149 16.51 27.74 -8.32
N LEU A 150 15.73 26.89 -8.98
CA LEU A 150 16.13 26.30 -10.26
C LEU A 150 16.18 27.39 -11.35
N PRO A 151 17.12 27.30 -12.30
CA PRO A 151 17.18 28.25 -13.39
C PRO A 151 15.93 28.12 -14.28
N THR A 152 15.42 29.24 -14.77
CA THR A 152 14.27 29.30 -15.68
C THR A 152 14.73 29.79 -17.05
N CYS A 153 14.25 29.16 -18.12
CA CYS A 153 14.54 29.61 -19.49
C CYS A 153 13.58 30.71 -19.93
N GLU A 154 13.88 31.39 -21.03
CA GLU A 154 13.05 32.50 -21.53
C GLU A 154 11.79 32.03 -22.31
N LYS A 155 11.58 30.71 -22.43
CA LYS A 155 10.42 30.14 -23.12
C LYS A 155 9.14 30.31 -22.31
N LEU A 156 7.99 30.23 -22.98
CA LEU A 156 6.69 30.19 -22.30
C LEU A 156 6.55 28.91 -21.46
N CYS A 157 5.85 29.02 -20.33
CA CYS A 157 5.64 27.92 -19.40
C CYS A 157 4.80 26.79 -20.03
N GLU A 158 3.71 27.13 -20.71
CA GLU A 158 2.81 26.21 -21.43
C GLU A 158 2.18 25.10 -20.57
N LYS A 159 2.39 25.10 -19.25
CA LYS A 159 1.67 24.20 -18.35
C LYS A 159 0.17 24.50 -18.41
N ILE A 160 -0.64 23.45 -18.51
CA ILE A 160 -2.09 23.58 -18.39
C ILE A 160 -2.40 23.91 -16.94
N SER A 161 -3.02 25.06 -16.69
CA SER A 161 -3.37 25.48 -15.34
C SER A 161 -4.39 24.51 -14.73
N SER A 162 -4.09 24.03 -13.53
CA SER A 162 -5.05 23.34 -12.64
C SER A 162 -5.74 24.31 -11.69
N TYR A 163 -5.43 25.60 -11.77
CA TYR A 163 -6.02 26.65 -10.95
C TYR A 163 -7.06 27.41 -11.79
N GLY A 164 -8.32 27.19 -11.43
CA GLY A 164 -9.52 27.70 -12.08
C GLY A 164 -10.70 26.78 -11.79
N PRO A 165 -11.96 27.21 -12.01
CA PRO A 165 -13.11 26.31 -12.02
C PRO A 165 -12.84 25.13 -12.97
N ILE A 166 -13.40 23.95 -12.67
CA ILE A 166 -13.19 22.65 -13.35
C ILE A 166 -13.21 22.68 -14.91
N ASN A 167 -13.67 23.77 -15.52
CA ASN A 167 -13.81 23.93 -16.97
C ASN A 167 -12.88 24.98 -17.59
N ASP A 168 -11.96 25.60 -16.83
CA ASP A 168 -11.10 26.70 -17.31
C ASP A 168 -9.63 26.29 -17.43
N HIS A 169 -9.42 25.15 -18.11
CA HIS A 169 -8.09 24.64 -18.45
C HIS A 169 -7.49 25.52 -19.54
N HIS A 170 -6.68 26.49 -19.14
CA HIS A 170 -5.93 27.33 -20.07
C HIS A 170 -4.44 27.05 -19.97
N GLN A 171 -3.76 27.15 -21.11
CA GLN A 171 -2.31 27.06 -21.21
C GLN A 171 -1.67 28.33 -20.64
N CYS A 172 -0.77 28.16 -19.67
CA CYS A 172 -0.02 29.27 -19.07
C CYS A 172 0.81 29.97 -20.16
N SER A 173 0.55 31.27 -20.35
CA SER A 173 1.29 32.13 -21.28
C SER A 173 2.31 33.03 -20.58
N ALA A 174 2.62 32.78 -19.31
CA ALA A 174 3.75 33.43 -18.65
C ALA A 174 5.08 32.84 -19.14
N GLN A 175 6.16 33.59 -18.99
CA GLN A 175 7.52 33.06 -19.12
C GLN A 175 7.76 31.93 -18.11
N CYS A 176 8.73 31.06 -18.39
CA CYS A 176 9.08 29.97 -17.50
C CYS A 176 9.35 30.51 -16.09
N HIS A 177 8.75 29.86 -15.10
CA HIS A 177 8.80 30.29 -13.71
C HIS A 177 8.92 29.07 -12.80
N ASN A 178 9.44 29.30 -11.60
CA ASN A 178 9.42 28.30 -10.53
C ASN A 178 8.05 28.29 -9.84
N GLY A 179 7.66 27.14 -9.29
CA GLY A 179 6.42 27.02 -8.50
C GLY A 179 5.11 26.98 -9.31
N PRO A 180 3.96 27.22 -8.65
CA PRO A 180 2.64 27.20 -9.29
C PRO A 180 2.46 28.35 -10.30
N CYS A 181 1.61 28.15 -11.31
CA CYS A 181 1.35 29.16 -12.32
C CYS A 181 0.68 30.40 -11.72
N PRO A 182 1.10 31.62 -12.12
CA PRO A 182 0.44 32.84 -11.66
C PRO A 182 -1.02 32.86 -12.15
N PRO A 183 -1.93 33.54 -11.42
CA PRO A 183 -3.31 33.69 -11.84
C PRO A 183 -3.39 34.36 -13.22
N CYS A 184 -4.21 33.81 -14.09
CA CYS A 184 -4.40 34.32 -15.45
C CYS A 184 -5.50 35.38 -15.47
N ASN A 185 -5.22 36.56 -16.04
CA ASN A 185 -6.17 37.66 -16.20
C ASN A 185 -6.82 37.69 -17.61
N LYS A 186 -6.92 36.54 -18.29
CA LYS A 186 -7.59 36.51 -19.61
C LYS A 186 -9.09 36.52 -19.41
N GLN A 187 -9.70 37.69 -19.66
CA GLN A 187 -11.15 37.80 -19.85
C GLN A 187 -11.55 36.87 -21.00
N SER A 188 -12.54 36.01 -20.76
CA SER A 188 -13.09 35.08 -21.74
C SER A 188 -13.57 35.86 -22.96
N ILE A 189 -12.86 35.76 -24.08
CA ILE A 189 -13.27 36.39 -25.34
C ILE A 189 -14.46 35.57 -25.87
N GLN A 190 -15.66 36.12 -25.75
CA GLN A 190 -16.86 35.57 -26.36
C GLN A 190 -16.72 35.64 -27.88
N CYS A 191 -16.70 34.49 -28.53
CA CYS A 191 -16.50 34.38 -29.98
C CYS A 191 -17.65 35.01 -30.77
N HIS A 192 -17.31 35.82 -31.77
CA HIS A 192 -18.25 36.64 -32.56
C HIS A 192 -18.93 35.89 -33.73
N CYS A 193 -18.75 34.56 -33.84
CA CYS A 193 -19.35 33.74 -34.90
C CYS A 193 -20.74 33.16 -34.57
N GLY A 194 -21.38 33.58 -33.47
CA GLY A 194 -22.69 33.08 -33.06
C GLY A 194 -22.73 31.63 -32.58
N GLN A 195 -21.60 30.91 -32.62
CA GLN A 195 -21.41 29.61 -31.98
C GLN A 195 -20.41 29.74 -30.82
N SER A 196 -20.74 30.60 -29.85
CA SER A 196 -20.21 30.38 -28.51
C SER A 196 -20.87 29.10 -28.00
N SER A 197 -20.06 28.18 -27.47
CA SER A 197 -20.48 26.91 -26.92
C SER A 197 -21.72 27.10 -26.06
N LYS A 198 -22.90 26.73 -26.59
CA LYS A 198 -24.07 26.53 -25.75
C LYS A 198 -23.67 25.41 -24.80
N SER A 199 -23.28 25.79 -23.59
CA SER A 199 -23.05 24.85 -22.52
C SER A 199 -24.26 23.92 -22.48
N THR A 200 -24.01 22.62 -22.34
CA THR A 200 -25.04 21.59 -22.17
C THR A 200 -26.10 21.99 -21.14
N ALA A 201 -25.76 22.84 -20.16
CA ALA A 201 -26.70 23.43 -19.21
C ALA A 201 -27.82 24.28 -19.84
N GLN A 202 -27.54 25.01 -20.92
CA GLN A 202 -28.52 25.81 -21.66
C GLN A 202 -29.41 24.95 -22.58
N ALA A 203 -28.90 23.80 -23.05
CA ALA A 203 -29.68 22.81 -23.78
C ALA A 203 -30.62 21.99 -22.88
N LEU A 204 -30.37 22.00 -21.55
CA LEU A 204 -31.09 21.23 -20.55
C LEU A 204 -31.95 22.10 -19.60
N SER A 205 -32.14 23.39 -19.91
CA SER A 205 -32.94 24.33 -19.10
C SER A 205 -32.50 24.44 -17.63
N ILE A 206 -31.19 24.32 -17.34
CA ILE A 206 -30.67 24.48 -15.98
C ILE A 206 -30.33 25.96 -15.74
N ASN A 207 -30.91 26.56 -14.69
CA ASN A 207 -30.74 27.97 -14.35
C ASN A 207 -29.33 28.23 -13.77
N LEU A 208 -28.49 28.99 -14.49
CA LEU A 208 -27.10 29.33 -14.13
C LEU A 208 -26.97 30.43 -13.06
N ASN A 209 -28.09 31.02 -12.59
CA ASN A 209 -28.07 31.99 -11.49
C ASN A 209 -28.12 31.33 -10.10
N LYS A 210 -28.10 29.99 -10.03
CA LYS A 210 -27.81 29.29 -8.79
C LYS A 210 -26.35 28.80 -8.85
N PRO A 211 -25.48 29.19 -7.90
CA PRO A 211 -24.11 28.70 -7.89
C PRO A 211 -24.13 27.16 -7.90
N PRO A 212 -23.28 26.51 -8.72
CA PRO A 212 -23.14 25.06 -8.67
C PRO A 212 -22.79 24.66 -7.23
N PRO A 213 -23.34 23.56 -6.69
CA PRO A 213 -22.96 23.12 -5.36
C PRO A 213 -21.45 22.96 -5.34
N SER A 214 -20.82 23.72 -4.44
CA SER A 214 -19.38 23.95 -4.34
C SER A 214 -18.58 22.67 -4.50
N THR A 215 -17.51 22.74 -5.30
CA THR A 215 -16.46 21.72 -5.39
C THR A 215 -16.12 21.21 -3.99
N ILE A 216 -16.39 19.93 -3.76
CA ILE A 216 -16.13 19.28 -2.47
C ILE A 216 -14.61 19.34 -2.23
N ALA A 217 -14.17 20.15 -1.27
CA ALA A 217 -12.79 20.19 -0.82
C ALA A 217 -12.54 19.05 0.16
N TYR A 218 -11.88 17.98 -0.30
CA TYR A 218 -11.45 16.90 0.59
C TYR A 218 -10.28 17.35 1.46
N THR A 219 -10.23 16.88 2.71
CA THR A 219 -9.10 17.20 3.59
C THR A 219 -7.81 16.53 3.09
N ASN A 220 -6.67 17.08 3.52
CA ASN A 220 -5.37 16.46 3.27
C ASN A 220 -5.29 15.01 3.80
N PHE A 221 -6.04 14.69 4.85
CA PHE A 221 -6.13 13.34 5.40
C PHE A 221 -6.83 12.38 4.43
N LEU A 222 -8.01 12.73 3.91
CA LEU A 222 -8.71 11.92 2.92
C LEU A 222 -7.86 11.68 1.67
N VAL A 223 -7.20 12.73 1.17
CA VAL A 223 -6.37 12.65 -0.04
C VAL A 223 -5.13 11.77 0.19
N SER A 224 -4.46 11.89 1.34
CA SER A 224 -3.28 11.09 1.66
C SER A 224 -3.64 9.63 1.93
N TYR A 225 -4.74 9.36 2.65
CA TYR A 225 -5.25 8.01 2.90
C TYR A 225 -5.66 7.32 1.59
N ALA A 226 -6.41 8.01 0.72
CA ALA A 226 -6.86 7.47 -0.55
C ALA A 226 -5.71 7.14 -1.52
N ARG A 227 -4.64 7.95 -1.51
CA ARG A 227 -3.42 7.65 -2.27
C ARG A 227 -2.67 6.43 -1.76
N ARG A 228 -2.68 6.20 -0.43
CA ARG A 228 -1.96 5.09 0.21
C ARG A 228 -2.69 3.76 0.11
N TYR A 229 -4.04 3.76 0.13
CA TYR A 229 -4.86 2.55 0.20
C TYR A 229 -5.91 2.47 -0.91
N LEU A 230 -5.52 2.71 -2.16
CA LEU A 230 -6.42 2.87 -3.30
C LEU A 230 -7.40 1.69 -3.49
N GLN A 231 -6.95 0.45 -3.33
CA GLN A 231 -7.81 -0.73 -3.47
C GLN A 231 -8.87 -0.80 -2.37
N ARG A 232 -8.50 -0.44 -1.15
CA ARG A 232 -9.42 -0.43 -0.01
C ARG A 232 -10.43 0.71 -0.14
N VAL A 233 -10.00 1.89 -0.58
CA VAL A 233 -10.88 3.03 -0.86
C VAL A 233 -11.91 2.71 -1.93
N ARG A 234 -11.54 1.99 -3.00
CA ARG A 234 -12.51 1.57 -4.03
C ARG A 234 -13.61 0.68 -3.47
N VAL A 235 -13.28 -0.25 -2.57
CA VAL A 235 -14.27 -1.12 -1.91
C VAL A 235 -15.21 -0.28 -1.02
N ILE A 236 -14.66 0.69 -0.28
CA ILE A 236 -15.43 1.58 0.58
C ILE A 236 -16.37 2.48 -0.24
N GLU A 237 -15.88 3.08 -1.32
CA GLU A 237 -16.69 3.92 -2.21
C GLU A 237 -17.81 3.13 -2.89
N GLU A 238 -17.53 1.91 -3.35
CA GLU A 238 -18.55 1.08 -3.98
C GLU A 238 -19.64 0.66 -2.99
N ALA A 239 -19.26 0.33 -1.76
CA ALA A 239 -20.21 0.06 -0.68
C ALA A 239 -21.07 1.29 -0.35
N PHE A 240 -20.49 2.50 -0.30
CA PHE A 240 -21.24 3.74 -0.08
C PHE A 240 -22.19 4.07 -1.24
N LYS A 241 -21.75 3.90 -2.50
CA LYS A 241 -22.61 4.07 -3.68
C LYS A 241 -23.79 3.11 -3.65
N ASN A 242 -23.56 1.86 -3.26
CA ASN A 242 -24.62 0.86 -3.15
C ASN A 242 -25.57 1.17 -1.99
N LEU A 243 -25.07 1.67 -0.86
CA LEU A 243 -25.90 2.14 0.25
C LEU A 243 -26.78 3.33 -0.17
N VAL A 244 -26.22 4.34 -0.85
CA VAL A 244 -26.99 5.48 -1.37
C VAL A 244 -28.06 5.02 -2.39
N LYS A 245 -27.74 4.07 -3.28
CA LYS A 245 -28.72 3.47 -4.20
C LYS A 245 -29.84 2.71 -3.49
N LEU A 246 -29.61 2.19 -2.28
CA LEU A 246 -30.63 1.54 -1.45
C LEU A 246 -31.48 2.59 -0.75
N THR A 247 -30.88 3.60 -0.12
CA THR A 247 -31.61 4.70 0.56
C THR A 247 -32.50 5.51 -0.40
N THR A 248 -32.05 5.71 -1.65
CA THR A 248 -32.84 6.39 -2.69
C THR A 248 -34.00 5.54 -3.22
N ARG A 249 -33.93 4.20 -3.11
CA ARG A 249 -35.01 3.28 -3.52
C ARG A 249 -36.06 3.05 -2.44
N TYR A 250 -35.68 3.10 -1.17
CA TYR A 250 -36.60 2.83 -0.04
C TYR A 250 -37.06 4.10 0.69
N GLY A 251 -36.56 5.28 0.34
CA GLY A 251 -36.96 6.56 0.94
C GLY A 251 -36.42 6.74 2.35
N HIS A 252 -36.34 8.00 2.80
CA HIS A 252 -35.84 8.39 4.13
C HIS A 252 -36.60 7.63 5.24
N PRO A 253 -35.95 7.22 6.34
CA PRO A 253 -36.52 6.34 7.40
C PRO A 253 -37.62 6.96 8.28
N SER A 254 -38.43 7.87 7.74
CA SER A 254 -39.48 8.55 8.50
C SER A 254 -40.79 7.76 8.60
N HIS A 255 -40.93 6.61 7.91
CA HIS A 255 -42.22 5.91 7.87
C HIS A 255 -42.18 4.40 7.60
N HIS A 256 -41.33 3.62 8.27
CA HIS A 256 -41.46 2.16 8.28
C HIS A 256 -41.42 1.58 9.70
N GLN A 257 -42.57 1.07 10.14
CA GLN A 257 -42.77 0.34 11.40
C GLN A 257 -42.40 -1.15 11.26
N ASN A 258 -41.27 -1.48 10.62
CA ASN A 258 -40.79 -2.87 10.56
C ASN A 258 -39.32 -2.94 11.00
N HIS A 259 -39.10 -3.65 12.10
CA HIS A 259 -37.83 -3.77 12.81
C HIS A 259 -36.76 -4.59 12.06
N ASP A 260 -37.12 -5.21 10.92
CA ASP A 260 -36.26 -6.12 10.14
C ASP A 260 -35.53 -5.47 8.95
N ASP A 261 -35.91 -4.26 8.52
CA ASP A 261 -35.28 -3.58 7.37
C ASP A 261 -34.16 -2.61 7.76
N ALA A 262 -34.08 -2.20 9.02
CA ALA A 262 -33.00 -1.34 9.53
C ALA A 262 -31.61 -2.01 9.43
N SER A 263 -31.55 -3.33 9.61
CA SER A 263 -30.33 -4.14 9.49
C SER A 263 -29.74 -4.17 8.08
N LYS A 264 -30.56 -3.91 7.05
CA LYS A 264 -30.14 -3.88 5.63
C LYS A 264 -29.58 -2.51 5.20
N LEU A 265 -29.76 -1.49 6.03
CA LEU A 265 -29.31 -0.12 5.78
C LEU A 265 -28.04 0.25 6.58
N ALA A 266 -27.48 -0.69 7.34
CA ALA A 266 -26.20 -0.53 8.01
C ALA A 266 -25.04 -0.73 7.02
N CYS A 267 -24.02 0.13 7.10
CA CYS A 267 -22.82 -0.03 6.29
C CYS A 267 -22.04 -1.29 6.74
N PRO A 268 -21.83 -2.31 5.88
CA PRO A 268 -21.19 -3.57 6.27
C PRO A 268 -19.66 -3.46 6.42
N ILE A 269 -19.11 -2.25 6.34
CA ILE A 269 -17.67 -2.01 6.38
C ILE A 269 -17.24 -1.90 7.84
N LEU A 270 -16.62 -2.95 8.36
CA LEU A 270 -15.91 -2.88 9.64
C LEU A 270 -14.52 -2.26 9.41
N PRO A 271 -14.18 -1.14 10.08
CA PRO A 271 -12.84 -0.57 10.01
C PRO A 271 -11.84 -1.51 10.66
N THR A 272 -10.70 -1.70 10.01
CA THR A 272 -9.62 -2.57 10.49
C THR A 272 -8.65 -1.85 11.43
N HIS A 273 -8.63 -0.52 11.40
CA HIS A 273 -7.83 0.32 12.29
C HIS A 273 -8.40 1.75 12.41
N VAL A 274 -7.86 2.53 13.35
CA VAL A 274 -8.38 3.87 13.74
C VAL A 274 -8.38 4.87 12.57
N ASP A 275 -7.32 4.90 11.76
CA ASP A 275 -7.27 5.78 10.59
C ASP A 275 -8.31 5.40 9.52
N GLU A 276 -8.62 4.12 9.36
CA GLU A 276 -9.67 3.66 8.44
C GLU A 276 -11.06 4.06 8.97
N ALA A 277 -11.29 3.92 10.27
CA ALA A 277 -12.53 4.38 10.90
C ALA A 277 -12.73 5.88 10.70
N ARG A 278 -11.67 6.68 10.88
CA ARG A 278 -11.70 8.14 10.63
C ARG A 278 -11.97 8.44 9.16
N PHE A 279 -11.31 7.73 8.24
CA PHE A 279 -11.52 7.90 6.80
C PHE A 279 -12.96 7.60 6.38
N ILE A 280 -13.53 6.49 6.88
CA ILE A 280 -14.91 6.08 6.59
C ILE A 280 -15.91 7.12 7.09
N HIS A 281 -15.77 7.61 8.33
CA HIS A 281 -16.66 8.65 8.87
C HIS A 281 -16.56 9.97 8.09
N GLU A 282 -15.34 10.39 7.77
CA GLU A 282 -15.12 11.63 7.05
C GLU A 282 -15.65 11.52 5.61
N LEU A 283 -15.46 10.38 4.96
CA LEU A 283 -16.01 10.11 3.63
C LEU A 283 -17.55 10.01 3.64
N ALA A 284 -18.15 9.41 4.68
CA ALA A 284 -19.59 9.22 4.81
C ALA A 284 -20.35 10.56 4.81
N SER A 285 -19.75 11.59 5.41
CA SER A 285 -20.30 12.96 5.40
C SER A 285 -20.53 13.51 3.99
N PHE A 286 -19.70 13.13 3.01
CA PHE A 286 -19.87 13.55 1.61
C PHE A 286 -20.97 12.79 0.88
N TYR A 287 -21.30 11.58 1.34
CA TYR A 287 -22.41 10.78 0.82
C TYR A 287 -23.72 11.05 1.57
N SER A 288 -23.74 12.01 2.51
CA SER A 288 -24.89 12.31 3.36
C SER A 288 -25.39 11.09 4.17
N LEU A 289 -24.47 10.22 4.55
CA LEU A 289 -24.73 9.03 5.37
C LEU A 289 -24.37 9.35 6.84
N GLN A 290 -25.25 8.98 7.78
CA GLN A 290 -25.04 9.13 9.22
C GLN A 290 -24.52 7.84 9.86
#